data_AF-A0A9D4ZE47-F1
#
_entry.id   AF-A0A9D4ZE47-F1
#
_cell.length_a   1.000
_cell.length_b   1.000
_cell.length_c   1.000
_cell.angle_alpha   90.00
_cell.angle_beta   90.00
_cell.angle_gamma   90.00
#
_symmetry.space_group_name_H-M   'P 1'
#
loop_
_entity.id
_entity.type
_entity.pdbx_description
1 polymer ?
#
loop_
_entity_poly.entity_id
_entity_poly.type
_entity_poly.pdbx_seq_one_letter_code
_entity_poly.pdbx_strand_id
1 'polypeptide(L)'
;MRQLLPASSTPILWKDSSPPDLHTLAHFVRACSDSKNLTHGRFLHHHIVHCSYEHNSLLCSLFVQFYAKCASLDDAEKCFFQYGEKTLESWNCLIGVYADHGKGNQGFKLVQRMQCEAVMGDNSTMHNMLIACTNESDLTVGRQIHVKISSSVLEHNVVIATALVNMYGKVGSLDDSQQIFHNMNMRNVVIWSCMISLYTKCRKYKDALQSFDNMLQEGVLPNTFTFVSIICACSCQALAKIGKTLHARLVGSEFEQHPYVGNAITNMYSRGGDLKEAEANFSAASKQLTSSWNTILAAYANYGKCKDSIKLFYRMLEEKILPDATTFINLLSACANEKALVEGMDIHTYITLMGLETDIAISNTLLNVYGKCNRLDVAKMLLNEMPEHDIISWNTFISGYTHHSLGIEAFHVFQQMIQEGMSPNLVTYTCILDGFVSEDLLAAGSVTSFL
;
A
#
# COMPACT_ATOMS: atom_id res chain seq x y z
N MET A 1 26.30 -33.65 11.19
CA MET A 1 25.04 -32.88 11.27
C MET A 1 24.94 -31.83 12.41
N ARG A 2 26.03 -31.44 13.11
CA ARG A 2 26.06 -30.19 13.91
C ARG A 2 27.45 -29.53 14.01
N GLN A 3 28.41 -29.93 13.18
CA GLN A 3 29.82 -29.49 13.25
C GLN A 3 30.39 -28.94 11.92
N LEU A 4 29.56 -28.60 10.93
CA LEU A 4 30.05 -28.04 9.65
C LEU A 4 29.42 -26.70 9.26
N LEU A 5 28.62 -26.08 10.13
CA LEU A 5 28.22 -24.68 9.97
C LEU A 5 28.77 -23.93 11.19
N PRO A 6 29.89 -23.21 11.07
CA PRO A 6 30.31 -22.29 12.11
C PRO A 6 29.29 -21.16 12.19
N ALA A 7 28.73 -20.95 13.38
CA ALA A 7 27.98 -19.75 13.72
C ALA A 7 28.95 -18.57 13.88
N SER A 8 29.64 -18.16 12.80
CA SER A 8 30.44 -16.93 12.70
C SER A 8 31.19 -16.93 11.37
N SER A 9 30.89 -15.95 10.50
CA SER A 9 31.76 -15.24 9.53
C SER A 9 33.06 -15.88 8.99
N THR A 10 33.15 -17.20 8.89
CA THR A 10 34.34 -17.92 8.43
C THR A 10 33.94 -18.80 7.24
N PRO A 11 34.62 -18.67 6.07
CA PRO A 11 34.29 -19.47 4.90
C PRO A 11 34.57 -20.94 5.18
N ILE A 12 33.67 -21.82 4.72
CA ILE A 12 33.84 -23.28 4.77
C ILE A 12 35.11 -23.63 3.99
N LEU A 13 36.20 -23.86 4.70
CA LEU A 13 37.48 -24.29 4.14
C LEU A 13 37.41 -25.80 3.85
N TRP A 14 37.15 -26.15 2.59
CA TRP A 14 37.38 -27.50 2.06
C TRP A 14 38.89 -27.74 1.92
N LYS A 15 39.60 -27.88 3.03
CA LYS A 15 40.99 -28.35 3.03
C LYS A 15 40.97 -29.88 3.04
N ASP A 16 41.39 -30.45 1.90
CA ASP A 16 41.93 -31.81 1.79
C ASP A 16 40.97 -33.02 1.75
N SER A 17 39.76 -32.88 1.21
CA SER A 17 38.91 -34.04 0.86
C SER A 17 38.40 -33.95 -0.57
N SER A 18 38.27 -35.10 -1.25
CA SER A 18 37.69 -35.28 -2.58
C SER A 18 36.50 -34.33 -2.86
N PRO A 19 36.34 -33.82 -4.10
CA PRO A 19 35.28 -32.86 -4.40
C PRO A 19 33.92 -33.40 -3.91
N PRO A 20 33.16 -32.59 -3.13
CA PRO A 20 31.89 -33.04 -2.57
C PRO A 20 30.97 -33.49 -3.70
N ASP A 21 30.24 -34.59 -3.47
CA ASP A 21 29.32 -35.11 -4.47
C ASP A 21 28.19 -34.10 -4.78
N LEU A 22 27.57 -34.27 -5.95
CA LEU A 22 26.50 -33.40 -6.44
C LEU A 22 25.34 -33.27 -5.44
N HIS A 23 25.06 -34.34 -4.69
CA HIS A 23 23.98 -34.40 -3.72
C HIS A 23 24.28 -33.56 -2.47
N THR A 24 25.52 -33.61 -1.99
CA THR A 24 26.03 -32.82 -0.87
C THR A 24 26.02 -31.34 -1.22
N LEU A 25 26.48 -30.96 -2.41
CA LEU A 25 26.41 -29.58 -2.90
C LEU A 25 24.96 -29.08 -3.00
N ALA A 26 24.05 -29.88 -3.57
CA ALA A 26 22.63 -29.53 -3.64
C ALA A 26 21.99 -29.34 -2.25
N HIS A 27 22.35 -30.18 -1.27
CA HIS A 27 21.90 -30.03 0.11
C HIS A 27 22.41 -28.73 0.75
N PHE A 28 23.68 -28.36 0.51
CA PHE A 28 24.22 -27.09 1.00
C PHE A 28 23.54 -25.86 0.37
N VAL A 29 23.23 -25.88 -0.92
CA VAL A 29 22.49 -24.80 -1.58
C VAL A 29 21.08 -24.66 -0.99
N ARG A 30 20.37 -25.76 -0.75
CA ARG A 30 19.05 -25.73 -0.09
C ARG A 30 19.12 -25.18 1.32
N ALA A 31 20.09 -25.61 2.12
CA ALA A 31 20.30 -25.07 3.47
C ALA A 31 20.59 -23.56 3.46
N CYS A 32 21.41 -23.09 2.50
CA CYS A 32 21.67 -21.65 2.33
C CYS A 32 20.40 -20.90 1.90
N SER A 33 19.57 -21.50 1.04
CA SER A 33 18.28 -20.97 0.56
C SER A 33 17.28 -20.80 1.69
N ASP A 34 17.20 -21.76 2.61
CA ASP A 34 16.29 -21.69 3.75
C ASP A 34 16.77 -20.69 4.81
N SER A 35 18.08 -20.52 4.96
CA SER A 35 18.68 -19.51 5.86
C SER A 35 18.81 -18.10 5.27
N LYS A 36 18.48 -17.90 3.98
CA LYS A 36 18.68 -16.65 3.21
C LYS A 36 20.10 -16.06 3.34
N ASN A 37 21.13 -16.90 3.42
CA ASN A 37 22.50 -16.47 3.70
C ASN A 37 23.27 -16.18 2.40
N LEU A 38 23.25 -14.91 1.98
CA LEU A 38 23.82 -14.46 0.71
C LEU A 38 25.34 -14.69 0.59
N THR A 39 26.09 -14.52 1.69
CA THR A 39 27.56 -14.60 1.66
C THR A 39 28.05 -16.03 1.46
N HIS A 40 27.45 -16.98 2.16
CA HIS A 40 27.78 -18.40 2.01
C HIS A 40 27.32 -18.94 0.65
N GLY A 41 26.14 -18.54 0.16
CA GLY A 41 25.68 -18.98 -1.16
C GLY A 41 26.53 -18.44 -2.32
N ARG A 42 27.01 -17.19 -2.26
CA ARG A 42 27.97 -16.66 -3.25
C ARG A 42 29.30 -17.41 -3.23
N PHE A 43 29.80 -17.76 -2.04
CA PHE A 43 31.00 -18.58 -1.90
C PHE A 43 30.82 -19.98 -2.50
N LEU A 44 29.67 -20.62 -2.23
CA LEU A 44 29.33 -21.93 -2.79
C LEU A 44 29.20 -21.88 -4.32
N HIS A 45 28.56 -20.83 -4.85
CA HIS A 45 28.42 -20.61 -6.29
C HIS A 45 29.80 -20.46 -6.96
N HIS A 46 30.69 -19.64 -6.39
CA HIS A 46 32.06 -19.47 -6.89
C HIS A 46 32.86 -20.78 -6.87
N HIS A 47 32.71 -21.59 -5.80
CA HIS A 47 33.37 -22.88 -5.69
C HIS A 47 32.88 -23.87 -6.76
N ILE A 48 31.59 -23.88 -7.07
CA ILE A 48 30.97 -24.77 -8.08
C ILE A 48 31.41 -24.39 -9.50
N VAL A 49 31.56 -23.10 -9.80
CA VAL A 49 32.16 -22.61 -11.06
C VAL A 49 33.62 -23.08 -11.17
N HIS A 50 34.40 -22.97 -10.09
CA HIS A 50 35.78 -23.47 -10.07
C HIS A 50 35.91 -24.99 -10.24
N CYS A 51 34.91 -25.76 -9.80
CA CYS A 51 34.90 -27.22 -9.91
C CYS A 51 34.27 -27.74 -11.23
N SER A 52 33.98 -26.86 -12.20
CA SER A 52 33.42 -27.22 -13.52
C SER A 52 32.04 -27.92 -13.47
N TYR A 53 31.28 -27.73 -12.39
CA TYR A 53 29.89 -28.22 -12.29
C TYR A 53 28.86 -27.23 -12.90
N GLU A 54 29.34 -26.21 -13.60
CA GLU A 54 28.55 -25.10 -14.16
C GLU A 54 27.50 -25.53 -15.19
N HIS A 55 27.68 -26.68 -15.84
CA HIS A 55 26.70 -27.20 -16.81
C HIS A 55 25.60 -28.06 -16.18
N ASN A 56 25.63 -28.28 -14.86
CA ASN A 56 24.64 -29.11 -14.20
C ASN A 56 23.31 -28.36 -14.00
N SER A 57 22.27 -28.80 -14.71
CA SER A 57 20.93 -28.18 -14.70
C SER A 57 20.28 -28.11 -13.32
N LEU A 58 20.54 -29.10 -12.44
CA LEU A 58 19.98 -29.16 -11.10
C LEU A 58 20.65 -28.17 -10.13
N LEU A 59 21.97 -27.96 -10.25
CA LEU A 59 22.64 -26.94 -9.45
C LEU A 59 22.26 -25.53 -9.92
N CYS A 60 22.14 -25.31 -11.23
CA CYS A 60 21.69 -24.03 -11.79
C CYS A 60 20.28 -23.66 -11.30
N SER A 61 19.31 -24.59 -11.34
CA SER A 61 17.95 -24.32 -10.84
C SER A 61 17.93 -24.00 -9.34
N LEU A 62 18.73 -24.71 -8.54
CA LEU A 62 18.85 -24.46 -7.09
C LEU A 62 19.50 -23.11 -6.76
N PHE A 63 20.48 -22.66 -7.55
CA PHE A 63 21.07 -21.34 -7.36
C PHE A 63 20.15 -20.21 -7.78
N VAL A 64 19.43 -20.35 -8.89
CA VAL A 64 18.40 -19.37 -9.28
C VAL A 64 17.33 -19.27 -8.19
N GLN A 65 16.89 -20.40 -7.61
CA GLN A 65 15.98 -20.42 -6.45
C GLN A 65 16.59 -19.78 -5.20
N PHE A 66 17.86 -20.03 -4.93
CA PHE A 66 18.58 -19.41 -3.80
C PHE A 66 18.64 -17.89 -3.94
N TYR A 67 19.12 -17.38 -5.08
CA TYR A 67 19.23 -15.96 -5.34
C TYR A 67 17.86 -15.27 -5.38
N ALA A 68 16.83 -15.98 -5.88
CA ALA A 68 15.44 -15.55 -5.80
C ALA A 68 14.99 -15.30 -4.36
N LYS A 69 15.16 -16.29 -3.46
CA LYS A 69 14.80 -16.16 -2.04
C LYS A 69 15.60 -15.09 -1.30
N CYS A 70 16.80 -14.76 -1.78
CA CYS A 70 17.66 -13.73 -1.21
C CYS A 70 17.45 -12.34 -1.85
N ALA A 71 16.47 -12.17 -2.74
CA ALA A 71 16.17 -10.92 -3.44
C ALA A 71 17.39 -10.31 -4.18
N SER A 72 18.28 -11.16 -4.72
CA SER A 72 19.43 -10.71 -5.51
C SER A 72 19.18 -11.00 -6.99
N LEU A 73 18.60 -10.01 -7.67
CA LEU A 73 18.24 -10.10 -9.09
C LEU A 73 19.49 -10.31 -9.98
N ASP A 74 20.53 -9.50 -9.80
CA ASP A 74 21.69 -9.50 -10.69
C ASP A 74 22.46 -10.84 -10.66
N ASP A 75 22.54 -11.48 -9.49
CA ASP A 75 23.19 -12.77 -9.34
C ASP A 75 22.32 -13.91 -9.89
N ALA A 76 20.99 -13.81 -9.76
CA ALA A 76 20.05 -14.77 -10.36
C ALA A 76 20.10 -14.71 -11.90
N GLU A 77 20.14 -13.51 -12.48
CA GLU A 77 20.27 -13.31 -13.94
C GLU A 77 21.57 -13.90 -14.47
N LYS A 78 22.70 -13.59 -13.81
CA LYS A 78 24.02 -14.15 -14.19
C LYS A 78 24.00 -15.66 -14.15
N CYS A 79 23.47 -16.26 -13.08
CA CYS A 79 23.39 -17.71 -12.96
C CYS A 79 22.57 -18.34 -14.10
N PHE A 80 21.43 -17.73 -14.43
CA PHE A 80 20.51 -18.24 -15.43
C PHE A 80 20.99 -18.10 -16.89
N PHE A 81 21.64 -16.98 -17.23
CA PHE A 81 22.10 -16.73 -18.60
C PHE A 81 23.47 -17.34 -18.90
N GLN A 82 24.31 -17.52 -17.89
CA GLN A 82 25.70 -17.95 -18.08
C GLN A 82 25.88 -19.48 -17.98
N TYR A 83 24.97 -20.21 -17.31
CA TYR A 83 25.22 -21.60 -16.90
C TYR A 83 24.05 -22.58 -17.15
N GLY A 84 24.38 -23.81 -17.58
CA GLY A 84 23.48 -24.98 -17.60
C GLY A 84 22.37 -25.04 -18.67
N GLU A 85 21.80 -26.24 -18.86
CA GLU A 85 20.51 -26.40 -19.52
C GLU A 85 19.39 -25.86 -18.62
N LYS A 86 18.51 -25.05 -19.19
CA LYS A 86 17.45 -24.36 -18.44
C LYS A 86 16.26 -25.30 -18.24
N THR A 87 15.88 -25.53 -17.00
CA THR A 87 14.68 -26.30 -16.66
C THR A 87 13.48 -25.38 -16.56
N LEU A 88 12.27 -25.92 -16.72
CA LEU A 88 11.02 -25.17 -16.50
C LEU A 88 11.00 -24.48 -15.11
N GLU A 89 11.54 -25.14 -14.09
CA GLU A 89 11.67 -24.60 -12.74
C GLU A 89 12.59 -23.36 -12.68
N SER A 90 13.73 -23.37 -13.39
CA SER A 90 14.63 -22.21 -13.40
C SER A 90 14.03 -21.02 -14.15
N TRP A 91 13.29 -21.26 -15.25
CA TRP A 91 12.51 -20.22 -15.93
C TRP A 91 11.46 -19.61 -14.98
N ASN A 92 10.65 -20.46 -14.34
CA ASN A 92 9.59 -20.01 -13.45
C ASN A 92 10.12 -19.20 -12.27
N CYS A 93 11.24 -19.63 -11.67
CA CYS A 93 11.87 -18.87 -10.60
C CYS A 93 12.34 -17.50 -11.06
N LEU A 94 13.04 -17.39 -12.20
CA LEU A 94 13.51 -16.09 -12.68
C LEU A 94 12.34 -15.15 -13.04
N ILE A 95 11.27 -15.66 -13.65
CA ILE A 95 10.04 -14.89 -13.92
C ILE A 95 9.42 -14.39 -12.61
N GLY A 96 9.35 -15.23 -11.59
CA GLY A 96 8.86 -14.86 -10.26
C GLY A 96 9.69 -13.75 -9.62
N VAL A 97 11.02 -13.84 -9.71
CA VAL A 97 11.92 -12.79 -9.21
C VAL A 97 11.68 -11.47 -9.94
N TYR A 98 11.56 -11.47 -11.26
CA TYR A 98 11.23 -10.25 -12.01
C TYR A 98 9.88 -9.67 -11.60
N ALA A 99 8.88 -10.53 -11.39
CA ALA A 99 7.56 -10.13 -10.92
C ALA A 99 7.64 -9.44 -9.55
N ASP A 100 8.33 -10.04 -8.58
CA ASP A 100 8.47 -9.54 -7.22
C ASP A 100 9.23 -8.20 -7.14
N HIS A 101 10.19 -7.98 -8.05
CA HIS A 101 10.95 -6.72 -8.13
C HIS A 101 10.26 -5.62 -8.97
N GLY A 102 9.00 -5.86 -9.40
CA GLY A 102 8.26 -4.89 -10.21
C GLY A 102 8.81 -4.67 -11.62
N LYS A 103 9.65 -5.59 -12.13
CA LYS A 103 10.22 -5.55 -13.48
C LYS A 103 9.45 -6.48 -14.43
N GLY A 104 8.13 -6.31 -14.50
CA GLY A 104 7.23 -7.18 -15.24
C GLY A 104 7.59 -7.30 -16.74
N ASN A 105 7.97 -6.19 -17.37
CA ASN A 105 8.44 -6.14 -18.76
C ASN A 105 9.61 -7.09 -19.05
N GLN A 106 10.55 -7.24 -18.12
CA GLN A 106 11.67 -8.18 -18.27
C GLN A 106 11.19 -9.64 -18.09
N GLY A 107 10.27 -9.88 -17.16
CA GLY A 107 9.58 -11.16 -17.01
C GLY A 107 8.85 -11.59 -18.29
N PHE A 108 8.16 -10.67 -18.99
CA PHE A 108 7.49 -10.98 -20.25
C PHE A 108 8.44 -11.32 -21.39
N LYS A 109 9.55 -10.59 -21.52
CA LYS A 109 10.61 -10.93 -22.49
C LYS A 109 11.17 -12.32 -22.21
N LEU A 110 11.30 -12.69 -20.94
CA LEU A 110 11.76 -14.01 -20.55
C LEU A 110 10.78 -15.11 -20.98
N VAL A 111 9.48 -14.90 -20.82
CA VAL A 111 8.44 -15.84 -21.29
C VAL A 111 8.39 -15.96 -22.81
N GLN A 112 8.55 -14.84 -23.53
CA GLN A 112 8.65 -14.88 -24.99
C GLN A 112 9.86 -15.71 -25.44
N ARG A 113 11.01 -15.53 -24.78
CA ARG A 113 12.22 -16.32 -25.05
C ARG A 113 12.01 -17.81 -24.75
N MET A 114 11.35 -18.12 -23.64
CA MET A 114 10.97 -19.50 -23.27
C MET A 114 10.11 -20.16 -24.35
N GLN A 115 9.16 -19.41 -24.94
CA GLN A 115 8.34 -19.88 -26.06
C GLN A 115 9.15 -20.07 -27.35
N CYS A 116 10.10 -19.17 -27.65
CA CYS A 116 11.02 -19.34 -28.78
C CYS A 116 11.93 -20.57 -28.62
N GLU A 117 12.29 -20.93 -27.39
CA GLU A 117 13.04 -22.15 -27.05
C GLU A 117 12.12 -23.40 -26.95
N ALA A 118 10.86 -23.30 -27.40
CA ALA A 118 9.84 -24.35 -27.43
C ALA A 118 9.49 -24.99 -26.07
N VAL A 119 9.77 -24.29 -24.97
CA VAL A 119 9.37 -24.72 -23.62
C VAL A 119 7.97 -24.17 -23.33
N MET A 120 7.01 -25.07 -23.10
CA MET A 120 5.64 -24.68 -22.74
C MET A 120 5.57 -24.26 -21.27
N GLY A 121 4.98 -23.10 -21.03
CA GLY A 121 4.70 -22.60 -19.68
C GLY A 121 3.65 -23.44 -18.97
N ASP A 122 3.82 -23.60 -17.66
CA ASP A 122 2.86 -24.27 -16.80
C ASP A 122 2.00 -23.24 -16.04
N ASN A 123 1.17 -23.75 -15.13
CA ASN A 123 0.37 -22.94 -14.22
C ASN A 123 1.22 -21.98 -13.38
N SER A 124 2.45 -22.35 -13.05
CA SER A 124 3.39 -21.53 -12.28
C SER A 124 3.93 -20.37 -13.13
N THR A 125 4.22 -20.60 -14.42
CA THR A 125 4.58 -19.53 -15.37
C THR A 125 3.45 -18.49 -15.47
N MET A 126 2.19 -18.97 -15.59
CA MET A 126 1.02 -18.09 -15.67
C MET A 126 0.80 -17.30 -14.37
N HIS A 127 0.94 -17.94 -13.20
CA HIS A 127 0.84 -17.27 -11.91
C HIS A 127 1.87 -16.14 -11.75
N ASN A 128 3.14 -16.40 -12.05
CA ASN A 128 4.21 -15.41 -11.93
C ASN A 128 4.03 -14.23 -12.90
N MET A 129 3.53 -14.49 -14.11
CA MET A 129 3.17 -13.42 -15.05
C MET A 129 2.03 -12.54 -14.51
N LEU A 130 1.04 -13.11 -13.82
CA LEU A 130 -0.05 -12.34 -13.23
C LEU A 130 0.43 -11.45 -12.07
N ILE A 131 1.38 -11.93 -11.26
CA ILE A 131 2.04 -11.12 -10.23
C ILE A 131 2.77 -9.93 -10.88
N ALA A 132 3.50 -10.17 -11.97
CA ALA A 132 4.19 -9.12 -12.73
C ALA A 132 3.20 -8.05 -13.25
N CYS A 133 2.08 -8.46 -13.87
CA CYS A 133 1.03 -7.54 -14.31
C CYS A 133 0.44 -6.71 -13.16
N THR A 134 0.28 -7.34 -11.99
CA THR A 134 -0.29 -6.70 -10.81
C THR A 134 0.58 -5.54 -10.31
N ASN A 135 1.90 -5.60 -10.53
CA ASN A 135 2.84 -4.57 -10.11
C ASN A 135 2.99 -3.45 -11.15
N GLU A 136 2.94 -3.76 -12.44
CA GLU A 136 3.03 -2.76 -13.52
C GLU A 136 1.70 -2.07 -13.84
N SER A 137 0.58 -2.54 -13.29
CA SER A 137 -0.77 -2.01 -13.50
C SER A 137 -1.24 -2.01 -14.97
N ASP A 138 -0.71 -2.91 -15.81
CA ASP A 138 -1.07 -3.01 -17.24
C ASP A 138 -2.24 -3.98 -17.47
N LEU A 139 -3.40 -3.43 -17.82
CA LEU A 139 -4.63 -4.18 -18.12
C LEU A 139 -4.52 -5.01 -19.41
N THR A 140 -3.75 -4.55 -20.39
CA THR A 140 -3.73 -5.15 -21.73
C THR A 140 -3.04 -6.50 -21.70
N VAL A 141 -1.89 -6.58 -21.03
CA VAL A 141 -1.12 -7.82 -20.85
C VAL A 141 -1.86 -8.79 -19.94
N GLY A 142 -2.49 -8.30 -18.87
CA GLY A 142 -3.36 -9.10 -18.00
C GLY A 142 -4.48 -9.81 -18.76
N ARG A 143 -5.16 -9.11 -19.68
CA ARG A 143 -6.20 -9.69 -20.56
C ARG A 143 -5.65 -10.70 -21.55
N GLN A 144 -4.47 -10.45 -22.13
CA GLN A 144 -3.82 -11.42 -23.02
C GLN A 144 -3.49 -12.74 -22.31
N ILE A 145 -3.04 -12.67 -21.06
CA ILE A 145 -2.80 -13.87 -20.24
C ILE A 145 -4.12 -14.55 -19.89
N HIS A 146 -5.14 -13.80 -19.49
CA HIS A 146 -6.46 -14.35 -19.18
C HIS A 146 -7.05 -15.12 -20.38
N VAL A 147 -6.96 -14.59 -21.61
CA VAL A 147 -7.41 -15.30 -22.83
C VAL A 147 -6.60 -16.58 -23.09
N LYS A 148 -5.32 -16.62 -22.71
CA LYS A 148 -4.47 -17.81 -22.84
C LYS A 148 -4.81 -18.89 -21.81
N ILE A 149 -5.45 -18.53 -20.70
CA ILE A 149 -5.88 -19.48 -19.67
C ILE A 149 -7.22 -20.08 -20.11
N SER A 150 -7.27 -21.40 -20.26
CA SER A 150 -8.52 -22.10 -20.62
C SER A 150 -9.57 -21.94 -19.53
N SER A 151 -10.85 -21.85 -19.91
CA SER A 151 -11.97 -21.75 -18.97
C SER A 151 -12.01 -22.90 -17.96
N SER A 152 -11.67 -24.11 -18.39
CA SER A 152 -11.57 -25.30 -17.53
C SER A 152 -10.50 -25.18 -16.44
N VAL A 153 -9.41 -24.45 -16.70
CA VAL A 153 -8.36 -24.18 -15.70
C VAL A 153 -8.88 -23.18 -14.66
N LEU A 154 -9.64 -22.17 -15.07
CA LEU A 154 -10.24 -21.19 -14.16
C LEU A 154 -11.32 -21.82 -13.26
N GLU A 155 -12.07 -22.78 -13.79
CA GLU A 155 -13.11 -23.50 -13.05
C GLU A 155 -12.57 -24.34 -11.87
N HIS A 156 -11.35 -24.87 -12.00
CA HIS A 156 -10.78 -25.83 -11.05
C HIS A 156 -9.52 -25.35 -10.32
N ASN A 157 -8.79 -24.36 -10.83
CA ASN A 157 -7.56 -23.86 -10.21
C ASN A 157 -7.79 -22.54 -9.47
N VAL A 158 -8.10 -22.66 -8.18
CA VAL A 158 -8.36 -21.52 -7.29
C VAL A 158 -7.16 -20.57 -7.18
N VAL A 159 -5.92 -21.06 -7.33
CA VAL A 159 -4.71 -20.23 -7.22
C VAL A 159 -4.60 -19.26 -8.40
N ILE A 160 -4.79 -19.75 -9.63
CA ILE A 160 -4.76 -18.91 -10.83
C ILE A 160 -5.93 -17.94 -10.83
N ALA A 161 -7.14 -18.42 -10.50
CA ALA A 161 -8.32 -17.57 -10.46
C ALA A 161 -8.19 -16.46 -9.40
N THR A 162 -7.66 -16.76 -8.22
CA THR A 162 -7.38 -15.76 -7.18
C THR A 162 -6.34 -14.73 -7.65
N ALA A 163 -5.28 -15.19 -8.33
CA ALA A 163 -4.26 -14.28 -8.87
C ALA A 163 -4.84 -13.35 -9.94
N LEU A 164 -5.71 -13.85 -10.83
CA LEU A 164 -6.42 -13.03 -11.81
C LEU A 164 -7.36 -12.01 -11.16
N VAL A 165 -8.19 -12.44 -10.20
CA VAL A 165 -9.11 -11.53 -9.48
C VAL A 165 -8.33 -10.44 -8.74
N ASN A 166 -7.20 -10.79 -8.10
CA ASN A 166 -6.35 -9.80 -7.44
C ASN A 166 -5.70 -8.84 -8.44
N MET A 167 -5.22 -9.34 -9.58
CA MET A 167 -4.66 -8.52 -10.67
C MET A 167 -5.71 -7.54 -11.20
N TYR A 168 -6.85 -8.04 -11.67
CA TYR A 168 -7.93 -7.20 -12.17
C TYR A 168 -8.46 -6.24 -11.10
N GLY A 169 -8.53 -6.69 -9.85
CA GLY A 169 -8.92 -5.86 -8.72
C GLY A 169 -7.96 -4.72 -8.41
N LYS A 170 -6.64 -4.91 -8.58
CA LYS A 170 -5.65 -3.82 -8.44
C LYS A 170 -5.65 -2.88 -9.64
N VAL A 171 -5.82 -3.42 -10.86
CA VAL A 171 -5.85 -2.64 -12.11
C VAL A 171 -7.20 -1.89 -12.28
N GLY A 172 -8.20 -2.23 -11.47
CA GLY A 172 -9.48 -1.51 -11.40
C GLY A 172 -10.58 -2.07 -12.30
N SER A 173 -10.40 -3.24 -12.91
CA SER A 173 -11.45 -3.92 -13.69
C SER A 173 -12.30 -4.83 -12.80
N LEU A 174 -13.40 -4.28 -12.30
CA LEU A 174 -14.34 -5.03 -11.48
C LEU A 174 -15.10 -6.08 -12.30
N ASP A 175 -15.52 -5.76 -13.53
CA ASP A 175 -16.36 -6.63 -14.35
C ASP A 175 -15.63 -7.93 -14.73
N ASP A 176 -14.35 -7.82 -15.13
CA ASP A 176 -13.50 -8.99 -15.45
C ASP A 176 -13.30 -9.88 -14.19
N SER A 177 -13.12 -9.25 -13.02
CA SER A 177 -12.99 -9.96 -11.74
C SER A 177 -14.28 -10.72 -11.37
N GLN A 178 -15.44 -10.08 -11.56
CA GLN A 178 -16.74 -10.70 -11.32
C GLN A 178 -16.96 -11.88 -12.25
N GLN A 179 -16.63 -11.76 -13.54
CA GLN A 179 -16.82 -12.84 -14.50
C GLN A 179 -16.04 -14.10 -14.10
N ILE A 180 -14.77 -13.95 -13.72
CA ILE A 180 -13.94 -15.07 -13.25
C ILE A 180 -14.55 -15.70 -12.00
N PHE A 181 -14.97 -14.87 -11.04
CA PHE A 181 -15.53 -15.36 -9.78
C PHE A 181 -16.81 -16.18 -9.98
N HIS A 182 -17.71 -15.74 -10.87
CA HIS A 182 -18.95 -16.46 -11.17
C HIS A 182 -18.70 -17.80 -11.86
N ASN A 183 -17.66 -17.90 -12.69
CA ASN A 183 -17.31 -19.11 -13.43
C ASN A 183 -16.63 -20.20 -12.58
N MET A 184 -16.35 -19.97 -11.30
CA MET A 184 -15.68 -20.95 -10.45
C MET A 184 -16.62 -21.93 -9.77
N ASN A 185 -16.26 -23.22 -9.79
CA ASN A 185 -17.04 -24.30 -9.18
C ASN A 185 -16.81 -24.43 -7.67
N MET A 186 -15.61 -24.11 -7.17
CA MET A 186 -15.30 -24.09 -5.74
C MET A 186 -14.57 -22.80 -5.37
N ARG A 187 -15.05 -22.13 -4.32
CA ARG A 187 -14.50 -20.87 -3.83
C ARG A 187 -14.01 -21.07 -2.40
N ASN A 188 -12.73 -20.79 -2.17
CA ASN A 188 -12.16 -20.84 -0.83
C ASN A 188 -12.22 -19.46 -0.14
N VAL A 189 -11.79 -19.41 1.12
CA VAL A 189 -11.75 -18.17 1.92
C VAL A 189 -10.96 -17.05 1.23
N VAL A 190 -9.90 -17.38 0.48
CA VAL A 190 -9.00 -16.40 -0.13
C VAL A 190 -9.71 -15.64 -1.24
N ILE A 191 -10.39 -16.33 -2.16
CA ILE A 191 -11.05 -15.66 -3.28
C ILE A 191 -12.30 -14.87 -2.85
N TRP A 192 -13.07 -15.40 -1.90
CA TRP A 192 -14.17 -14.66 -1.26
C TRP A 192 -13.66 -13.36 -0.62
N SER A 193 -12.58 -13.47 0.15
CA SER A 193 -11.91 -12.32 0.78
C SER A 193 -11.43 -11.28 -0.23
N CYS A 194 -10.81 -11.72 -1.34
CA CYS A 194 -10.38 -10.85 -2.42
C CYS A 194 -11.56 -10.11 -3.07
N MET A 195 -12.66 -10.80 -3.38
CA MET A 195 -13.84 -10.17 -3.97
C MET A 195 -14.50 -9.17 -3.03
N ILE A 196 -14.66 -9.50 -1.75
CA ILE A 196 -15.22 -8.58 -0.73
C ILE A 196 -14.35 -7.32 -0.61
N SER A 197 -13.03 -7.49 -0.59
CA SER A 197 -12.09 -6.36 -0.56
C SER A 197 -12.19 -5.49 -1.82
N LEU A 198 -12.32 -6.12 -3.00
CA LEU A 198 -12.48 -5.42 -4.26
C LEU A 198 -13.79 -4.62 -4.32
N TYR A 199 -14.92 -5.21 -3.94
CA TYR A 199 -16.20 -4.49 -3.85
C TYR A 199 -16.12 -3.29 -2.89
N THR A 200 -15.44 -3.46 -1.76
CA THR A 200 -15.20 -2.40 -0.78
C THR A 200 -14.41 -1.24 -1.39
N LYS A 201 -13.33 -1.53 -2.14
CA LYS A 201 -12.52 -0.53 -2.84
C LYS A 201 -13.32 0.21 -3.92
N CYS A 202 -14.13 -0.51 -4.69
CA CYS A 202 -15.01 0.06 -5.71
C CYS A 202 -16.25 0.77 -5.16
N ARG A 203 -16.36 0.95 -3.82
CA ARG A 203 -17.50 1.56 -3.12
C ARG A 203 -18.85 0.86 -3.36
N LYS A 204 -18.85 -0.40 -3.82
CA LYS A 204 -20.04 -1.24 -3.97
C LYS A 204 -20.31 -2.02 -2.67
N TYR A 205 -20.60 -1.29 -1.59
CA TYR A 205 -20.67 -1.87 -0.24
C TYR A 205 -21.80 -2.89 -0.05
N LYS A 206 -22.91 -2.75 -0.77
CA LYS A 206 -24.02 -3.73 -0.75
C LYS A 206 -23.59 -5.07 -1.34
N ASP A 207 -22.88 -5.05 -2.47
CA ASP A 207 -22.37 -6.26 -3.12
C ASP A 207 -21.30 -6.95 -2.25
N ALA A 208 -20.50 -6.18 -1.50
CA ALA A 208 -19.56 -6.71 -0.52
C ALA A 208 -20.28 -7.47 0.61
N LEU A 209 -21.36 -6.91 1.15
CA LEU A 209 -22.20 -7.56 2.17
C LEU A 209 -22.91 -8.80 1.63
N GLN A 210 -23.49 -8.72 0.43
CA GLN A 210 -24.12 -9.87 -0.21
C GLN A 210 -23.10 -11.00 -0.46
N SER A 211 -21.89 -10.65 -0.87
CA SER A 211 -20.81 -11.62 -1.06
C SER A 211 -20.39 -12.27 0.26
N PHE A 212 -20.35 -11.50 1.35
CA PHE A 212 -20.08 -12.04 2.68
C PHE A 212 -21.20 -12.99 3.16
N ASP A 213 -22.46 -12.65 2.92
CA ASP A 213 -23.59 -13.54 3.25
C ASP A 213 -23.56 -14.83 2.42
N ASN A 214 -23.25 -14.75 1.13
CA ASN A 214 -23.10 -15.91 0.25
C ASN A 214 -21.94 -16.82 0.71
N MET A 215 -20.81 -16.24 1.11
CA MET A 215 -19.67 -16.98 1.67
C MET A 215 -20.08 -17.80 2.91
N LEU A 216 -20.89 -17.20 3.81
CA LEU A 216 -21.40 -17.90 4.99
C LEU A 216 -22.42 -18.99 4.64
N GLN A 217 -23.28 -18.75 3.63
CA GLN A 217 -24.26 -19.74 3.15
C GLN A 217 -23.58 -20.97 2.50
N GLU A 218 -22.45 -20.77 1.82
CA GLU A 218 -21.60 -21.84 1.29
C GLU A 218 -20.78 -22.56 2.38
N GLY A 219 -20.90 -22.15 3.65
CA GLY A 219 -20.19 -22.77 4.78
C GLY A 219 -18.71 -22.40 4.88
N VAL A 220 -18.26 -21.38 4.15
CA VAL A 220 -16.85 -20.93 4.17
C VAL A 220 -16.66 -19.95 5.33
N LEU A 221 -15.79 -20.29 6.28
CA LEU A 221 -15.54 -19.45 7.46
C LEU A 221 -14.70 -18.20 7.10
N PRO A 222 -15.13 -17.00 7.50
CA PRO A 222 -14.36 -15.77 7.34
C PRO A 222 -13.04 -15.81 8.12
N ASN A 223 -12.00 -15.18 7.56
CA ASN A 223 -10.76 -14.93 8.27
C ASN A 223 -10.64 -13.45 8.67
N THR A 224 -9.56 -13.10 9.35
CA THR A 224 -9.24 -11.73 9.75
C THR A 224 -9.36 -10.73 8.59
N PHE A 225 -8.84 -11.08 7.41
CA PHE A 225 -8.85 -10.19 6.25
C PHE A 225 -10.27 -9.98 5.71
N THR A 226 -11.10 -11.04 5.73
CA THR A 226 -12.53 -10.93 5.40
C THR A 226 -13.23 -9.94 6.33
N PHE A 227 -13.00 -10.06 7.65
CA PHE A 227 -13.60 -9.16 8.63
C PHE A 227 -13.12 -7.72 8.49
N VAL A 228 -11.82 -7.48 8.30
CA VAL A 228 -11.29 -6.14 8.03
C VAL A 228 -11.97 -5.53 6.80
N SER A 229 -12.08 -6.29 5.71
CA SER A 229 -12.69 -5.80 4.46
C SER A 229 -14.16 -5.45 4.65
N ILE A 230 -14.95 -6.30 5.31
CA ILE A 230 -16.39 -6.05 5.47
C ILE A 230 -16.70 -4.94 6.49
N ILE A 231 -15.91 -4.81 7.55
CA ILE A 231 -16.04 -3.73 8.53
C ILE A 231 -15.66 -2.38 7.89
N CYS A 232 -14.63 -2.37 7.04
CA CYS A 232 -14.29 -1.20 6.22
C CYS A 232 -15.44 -0.81 5.28
N ALA A 233 -16.13 -1.78 4.65
CA ALA A 233 -17.34 -1.49 3.86
C ALA A 233 -18.45 -0.85 4.70
N CYS A 234 -18.57 -1.24 5.97
CA CYS A 234 -19.53 -0.69 6.93
C CYS A 234 -19.11 0.67 7.52
N SER A 235 -17.95 1.21 7.15
CA SER A 235 -17.53 2.54 7.60
C SER A 235 -18.31 3.68 6.93
N CYS A 236 -19.19 3.38 5.97
CA CYS A 236 -20.14 4.33 5.43
C CYS A 236 -21.32 4.54 6.41
N GLN A 237 -21.72 5.79 6.64
CA GLN A 237 -22.81 6.14 7.56
C GLN A 237 -24.12 5.38 7.25
N ALA A 238 -24.42 5.11 5.98
CA ALA A 238 -25.60 4.35 5.56
C ALA A 238 -25.62 2.90 6.07
N LEU A 239 -24.46 2.31 6.36
CA LEU A 239 -24.30 0.91 6.77
C LEU A 239 -23.87 0.76 8.24
N ALA A 240 -23.81 1.86 9.00
CA ALA A 240 -23.36 1.84 10.39
C ALA A 240 -24.16 0.85 11.26
N LYS A 241 -25.47 0.69 11.02
CA LYS A 241 -26.31 -0.29 11.75
C LYS A 241 -25.84 -1.73 11.50
N ILE A 242 -25.49 -2.08 10.27
CA ILE A 242 -24.98 -3.41 9.92
C ILE A 242 -23.60 -3.60 10.54
N GLY A 243 -22.74 -2.59 10.48
CA GLY A 243 -21.45 -2.58 11.15
C GLY A 243 -21.54 -2.89 12.65
N LYS A 244 -22.49 -2.26 13.36
CA LYS A 244 -22.77 -2.55 14.78
C LYS A 244 -23.18 -4.01 15.01
N THR A 245 -24.02 -4.57 14.14
CA THR A 245 -24.41 -5.99 14.24
C THR A 245 -23.26 -6.95 13.97
N LEU A 246 -22.34 -6.59 13.06
CA LEU A 246 -21.13 -7.37 12.80
C LEU A 246 -20.16 -7.30 13.97
N HIS A 247 -19.95 -6.12 14.56
CA HIS A 247 -19.14 -5.98 15.76
C HIS A 247 -19.70 -6.81 16.92
N ALA A 248 -21.02 -6.77 17.16
CA ALA A 248 -21.66 -7.59 18.20
C ALA A 248 -21.45 -9.11 18.00
N ARG A 249 -21.28 -9.58 16.76
CA ARG A 249 -20.93 -10.98 16.46
C ARG A 249 -19.45 -11.31 16.71
N LEU A 250 -18.58 -10.31 16.68
CA LEU A 250 -17.15 -10.46 16.91
C LEU A 250 -16.79 -10.40 18.39
N VAL A 251 -17.63 -9.78 19.23
CA VAL A 251 -17.47 -9.77 20.69
C VAL A 251 -17.41 -11.20 21.22
N GLY A 252 -16.35 -11.53 21.94
CA GLY A 252 -16.09 -12.87 22.47
C GLY A 252 -15.46 -13.86 21.47
N SER A 253 -15.14 -13.43 20.24
CA SER A 253 -14.42 -14.23 19.25
C SER A 253 -12.91 -14.03 19.33
N GLU A 254 -12.13 -14.91 18.68
CA GLU A 254 -10.68 -14.77 18.55
C GLU A 254 -10.26 -13.49 17.79
N PHE A 255 -11.16 -12.91 17.01
CA PHE A 255 -10.88 -11.75 16.16
C PHE A 255 -10.99 -10.41 16.91
N GLU A 256 -11.67 -10.37 18.07
CA GLU A 256 -11.85 -9.13 18.86
C GLU A 256 -10.51 -8.50 19.26
N GLN A 257 -9.55 -9.35 19.66
CA GLN A 257 -8.23 -8.92 20.12
C GLN A 257 -7.25 -8.65 18.96
N HIS A 258 -7.65 -8.90 17.71
CA HIS A 258 -6.77 -8.77 16.57
C HIS A 258 -6.57 -7.29 16.19
N PRO A 259 -5.34 -6.73 16.21
CA PRO A 259 -5.11 -5.29 16.06
C PRO A 259 -5.72 -4.68 14.78
N TYR A 260 -5.65 -5.40 13.66
CA TYR A 260 -6.21 -4.95 12.38
C TYR A 260 -7.74 -4.91 12.37
N VAL A 261 -8.40 -5.85 13.06
CA VAL A 261 -9.87 -5.90 13.17
C VAL A 261 -10.33 -4.79 14.11
N GLY A 262 -9.66 -4.65 15.27
CA GLY A 262 -9.91 -3.54 16.20
C GLY A 262 -9.77 -2.18 15.53
N ASN A 263 -8.71 -1.97 14.74
CA ASN A 263 -8.54 -0.73 13.97
C ASN A 263 -9.67 -0.48 12.97
N ALA A 264 -10.09 -1.52 12.23
CA ALA A 264 -11.21 -1.41 11.28
C ALA A 264 -12.52 -1.04 12.00
N ILE A 265 -12.78 -1.63 13.18
CA ILE A 265 -13.96 -1.34 14.01
C ILE A 265 -13.92 0.12 14.51
N THR A 266 -12.77 0.59 15.01
CA THR A 266 -12.60 1.99 15.42
C THR A 266 -12.90 2.95 14.26
N ASN A 267 -12.37 2.67 13.06
CA ASN A 267 -12.65 3.47 11.86
C ASN A 267 -14.13 3.42 11.44
N MET A 268 -14.78 2.27 11.60
CA MET A 268 -16.19 2.10 11.29
C MET A 268 -17.08 2.93 12.22
N TYR A 269 -16.83 2.91 13.54
CA TYR A 269 -17.57 3.74 14.49
C TYR A 269 -17.29 5.23 14.30
N SER A 270 -16.03 5.61 14.07
CA SER A 270 -15.66 7.02 13.89
C SER A 270 -16.37 7.63 12.68
N ARG A 271 -16.35 6.95 11.52
CA ARG A 271 -17.07 7.39 10.32
C ARG A 271 -18.58 7.18 10.38
N GLY A 272 -19.03 6.24 11.22
CA GLY A 272 -20.45 5.93 11.45
C GLY A 272 -21.19 6.95 12.32
N GLY A 273 -20.52 7.96 12.87
CA GLY A 273 -21.16 8.99 13.71
C GLY A 273 -21.03 8.75 15.23
N ASP A 274 -20.32 7.71 15.66
CA ASP A 274 -20.33 7.25 17.05
C ASP A 274 -18.91 7.25 17.65
N LEU A 275 -18.43 8.46 17.97
CA LEU A 275 -17.08 8.66 18.51
C LEU A 275 -16.86 7.94 19.85
N LYS A 276 -17.89 7.83 20.70
CA LYS A 276 -17.77 7.19 22.02
C LYS A 276 -17.46 5.71 21.91
N GLU A 277 -18.17 5.00 21.03
CA GLU A 277 -17.88 3.59 20.76
C GLU A 277 -16.52 3.41 20.08
N ALA A 278 -16.11 4.35 19.23
CA ALA A 278 -14.77 4.34 18.64
C ALA A 278 -13.67 4.46 19.72
N GLU A 279 -13.84 5.35 20.70
CA GLU A 279 -12.92 5.52 21.84
C GLU A 279 -12.90 4.30 22.76
N ALA A 280 -14.07 3.72 23.04
CA ALA A 280 -14.20 2.51 23.86
C ALA A 280 -13.47 1.34 23.20
N ASN A 281 -13.71 1.11 21.91
CA ASN A 281 -13.04 0.07 21.14
C ASN A 281 -11.52 0.32 21.02
N PHE A 282 -11.09 1.56 20.77
CA PHE A 282 -9.67 1.93 20.77
C PHE A 282 -9.00 1.64 22.12
N SER A 283 -9.72 1.84 23.22
CA SER A 283 -9.21 1.61 24.57
C SER A 283 -9.14 0.11 24.91
N ALA A 284 -10.07 -0.70 24.36
CA ALA A 284 -10.14 -2.15 24.58
C ALA A 284 -9.22 -2.96 23.65
N ALA A 285 -9.01 -2.50 22.41
CA ALA A 285 -8.20 -3.20 21.42
C ALA A 285 -6.68 -3.09 21.71
N SER A 286 -5.91 -4.07 21.25
CA SER A 286 -4.44 -4.05 21.32
C SER A 286 -3.87 -2.85 20.53
N LYS A 287 -3.34 -1.85 21.25
CA LYS A 287 -2.85 -0.56 20.72
C LYS A 287 -1.45 -0.62 20.09
N GLN A 288 -1.05 -1.76 19.54
CA GLN A 288 0.33 -1.99 19.09
C GLN A 288 0.68 -1.27 17.77
N LEU A 289 -0.30 -0.72 17.05
CA LEU A 289 -0.09 -0.12 15.73
C LEU A 289 -0.23 1.40 15.79
N THR A 290 0.76 2.15 15.27
CA THR A 290 0.67 3.61 15.03
C THR A 290 -0.59 3.98 14.23
N SER A 291 -0.98 3.15 13.26
CA SER A 291 -2.19 3.34 12.47
C SER A 291 -3.49 3.37 13.30
N SER A 292 -3.54 2.67 14.43
CA SER A 292 -4.68 2.71 15.35
C SER A 292 -4.83 4.07 16.03
N TRP A 293 -3.71 4.68 16.44
CA TRP A 293 -3.69 6.03 17.00
C TRP A 293 -4.09 7.07 15.96
N ASN A 294 -3.57 6.95 14.73
CA ASN A 294 -3.93 7.82 13.62
C ASN A 294 -5.43 7.74 13.28
N THR A 295 -6.04 6.57 13.37
CA THR A 295 -7.47 6.38 13.09
C THR A 295 -8.35 7.17 14.07
N ILE A 296 -8.03 7.15 15.36
CA ILE A 296 -8.80 7.89 16.37
C ILE A 296 -8.42 9.40 16.38
N LEU A 297 -7.17 9.76 16.07
CA LEU A 297 -6.78 11.17 15.87
C LEU A 297 -7.51 11.80 14.67
N ALA A 298 -7.62 11.08 13.56
CA ALA A 298 -8.43 11.49 12.41
C ALA A 298 -9.91 11.63 12.79
N ALA A 299 -10.42 10.76 13.67
CA ALA A 299 -11.76 10.93 14.22
C ALA A 299 -11.86 12.25 15.00
N TYR A 300 -10.96 12.54 15.95
CA TYR A 300 -10.99 13.81 16.68
C TYR A 300 -10.87 15.04 15.77
N ALA A 301 -10.09 14.97 14.69
CA ALA A 301 -10.00 16.04 13.71
C ALA A 301 -11.36 16.31 13.03
N ASN A 302 -12.08 15.26 12.64
CA ASN A 302 -13.39 15.36 11.98
C ASN A 302 -14.51 15.84 12.91
N TYR A 303 -14.43 15.51 14.20
CA TYR A 303 -15.44 15.91 15.19
C TYR A 303 -15.12 17.24 15.88
N GLY A 304 -14.03 17.92 15.49
CA GLY A 304 -13.58 19.16 16.14
C GLY A 304 -13.29 18.92 17.62
N LYS A 305 -12.34 18.04 17.93
CA LYS A 305 -11.91 17.71 19.29
C LYS A 305 -10.40 17.92 19.44
N CYS A 306 -9.91 19.14 19.19
CA CYS A 306 -8.48 19.46 19.18
C CYS A 306 -7.82 19.17 20.53
N LYS A 307 -8.46 19.56 21.63
CA LYS A 307 -7.89 19.32 22.96
C LYS A 307 -7.75 17.83 23.28
N ASP A 308 -8.71 17.01 22.84
CA ASP A 308 -8.66 15.57 23.09
C ASP A 308 -7.69 14.87 22.14
N SER A 309 -7.51 15.35 20.90
CA SER A 309 -6.46 14.86 20.00
C SER A 309 -5.06 15.11 20.55
N ILE A 310 -4.82 16.27 21.16
CA ILE A 310 -3.52 16.60 21.77
C ILE A 310 -3.25 15.76 23.02
N LYS A 311 -4.26 15.58 23.90
CA LYS A 311 -4.14 14.65 25.04
C LYS A 311 -3.80 13.23 24.57
N LEU A 312 -4.45 12.79 23.50
CA LEU A 312 -4.20 11.48 22.92
C LEU A 312 -2.77 11.37 22.37
N PHE A 313 -2.26 12.41 21.72
CA PHE A 313 -0.87 12.47 21.26
C PHE A 313 0.13 12.37 22.40
N TYR A 314 -0.07 13.09 23.51
CA TYR A 314 0.81 12.91 24.67
C TYR A 314 0.75 11.49 25.25
N ARG A 315 -0.44 10.89 25.30
CA ARG A 315 -0.57 9.47 25.70
C ARG A 315 0.18 8.53 24.74
N MET A 316 0.16 8.80 23.44
CA MET A 316 0.91 8.03 22.44
C MET A 316 2.42 8.07 22.72
N LEU A 317 2.95 9.25 23.07
CA LEU A 317 4.35 9.43 23.45
C LEU A 317 4.69 8.73 24.77
N GLU A 318 3.82 8.79 25.77
CA GLU A 318 3.98 8.09 27.05
C GLU A 318 4.02 6.56 26.87
N GLU A 319 3.20 6.03 25.96
CA GLU A 319 3.20 4.61 25.56
C GLU A 319 4.36 4.26 24.61
N LYS A 320 5.28 5.20 24.34
CA LYS A 320 6.48 5.05 23.48
C LYS A 320 6.16 4.62 22.05
N ILE A 321 4.98 4.98 21.56
CA ILE A 321 4.62 4.79 20.15
C ILE A 321 5.12 6.01 19.38
N LEU A 322 5.93 5.77 18.35
CA LEU A 322 6.51 6.85 17.55
C LEU A 322 5.45 7.48 16.63
N PRO A 323 5.25 8.81 16.71
CA PRO A 323 4.44 9.55 15.75
C PRO A 323 5.02 9.46 14.33
N ASP A 324 4.15 9.43 13.35
CA ASP A 324 4.48 9.54 11.92
C ASP A 324 3.88 10.82 11.32
N ALA A 325 4.16 11.09 10.04
CA ALA A 325 3.62 12.26 9.34
C ALA A 325 2.08 12.33 9.41
N THR A 326 1.40 11.18 9.32
CA THR A 326 -0.07 11.10 9.42
C THR A 326 -0.57 11.53 10.80
N THR A 327 0.20 11.25 11.87
CA THR A 327 -0.09 11.69 13.23
C THR A 327 -0.18 13.22 13.30
N PHE A 328 0.85 13.91 12.77
CA PHE A 328 0.92 15.37 12.76
C PHE A 328 -0.14 16.01 11.86
N ILE A 329 -0.39 15.43 10.69
CA ILE A 329 -1.46 15.89 9.77
C ILE A 329 -2.82 15.85 10.48
N ASN A 330 -3.14 14.78 11.21
CA ASN A 330 -4.41 14.67 11.93
C ASN A 330 -4.51 15.67 13.08
N LEU A 331 -3.43 15.87 13.84
CA LEU A 331 -3.38 16.86 14.92
C LEU A 331 -3.59 18.28 14.40
N LEU A 332 -2.81 18.68 13.40
CA LEU A 332 -2.93 19.99 12.75
C LEU A 332 -4.30 20.20 12.11
N SER A 333 -4.88 19.16 11.50
CA SER A 333 -6.25 19.21 10.96
C SER A 333 -7.28 19.48 12.05
N ALA A 334 -7.12 18.88 13.23
CA ALA A 334 -7.98 19.16 14.38
C ALA A 334 -7.84 20.63 14.83
N CYS A 335 -6.61 21.16 14.89
CA CYS A 335 -6.36 22.56 15.21
C CYS A 335 -7.00 23.51 14.18
N ALA A 336 -6.83 23.21 12.88
CA ALA A 336 -7.36 24.01 11.80
C ALA A 336 -8.90 24.05 11.81
N ASN A 337 -9.54 22.93 12.11
CA ASN A 337 -11.01 22.83 12.16
C ASN A 337 -11.62 23.58 13.35
N GLU A 338 -10.95 23.59 14.50
CA GLU A 338 -11.38 24.38 15.68
C GLU A 338 -10.82 25.81 15.71
N LYS A 339 -10.01 26.20 14.71
CA LYS A 339 -9.23 27.47 14.71
C LYS A 339 -8.38 27.66 15.97
N ALA A 340 -7.84 26.55 16.49
CA ALA A 340 -7.02 26.49 17.70
C ALA A 340 -5.55 26.85 17.38
N LEU A 341 -5.28 28.15 17.25
CA LEU A 341 -3.97 28.66 16.82
C LEU A 341 -2.84 28.32 17.80
N VAL A 342 -3.07 28.46 19.10
CA VAL A 342 -2.03 28.25 20.13
C VAL A 342 -1.57 26.80 20.09
N GLU A 343 -2.51 25.88 20.13
CA GLU A 343 -2.24 24.45 20.02
C GLU A 343 -1.56 24.08 18.69
N GLY A 344 -1.98 24.70 17.58
CA GLY A 344 -1.34 24.53 16.27
C GLY A 344 0.12 24.99 16.25
N MET A 345 0.45 26.09 16.95
CA MET A 345 1.82 26.59 17.08
C MET A 345 2.69 25.68 17.96
N ASP A 346 2.13 25.10 19.02
CA ASP A 346 2.84 24.12 19.85
C ASP A 346 3.22 22.87 19.05
N ILE A 347 2.28 22.36 18.23
CA ILE A 347 2.52 21.23 17.33
C ILE A 347 3.54 21.62 16.25
N HIS A 348 3.43 22.81 15.65
CA HIS A 348 4.42 23.28 14.67
C HIS A 348 5.84 23.33 15.26
N THR A 349 5.99 23.85 16.48
CA THR A 349 7.27 23.86 17.18
C THR A 349 7.83 22.44 17.34
N TYR A 350 6.98 21.47 17.67
CA TYR A 350 7.39 20.07 17.75
C TYR A 350 7.83 19.51 16.40
N ILE A 351 7.13 19.81 15.31
CA ILE A 351 7.47 19.41 13.94
C ILE A 351 8.84 19.95 13.54
N THR A 352 9.11 21.23 13.80
CA THR A 352 10.41 21.87 13.53
C THR A 352 11.54 21.22 14.32
N LEU A 353 11.31 20.89 15.60
CA LEU A 353 12.31 20.19 16.42
C LEU A 353 12.64 18.78 15.90
N MET A 354 11.71 18.14 15.17
CA MET A 354 11.90 16.84 14.55
C MET A 354 12.44 16.91 13.12
N GLY A 355 12.61 18.10 12.54
CA GLY A 355 13.06 18.28 11.16
C GLY A 355 12.05 17.80 10.11
N LEU A 356 10.76 17.84 10.42
CA LEU A 356 9.67 17.33 9.58
C LEU A 356 9.03 18.41 8.69
N GLU A 357 9.50 19.65 8.76
CA GLU A 357 9.02 20.80 7.96
C GLU A 357 9.28 20.68 6.45
N THR A 358 10.16 19.78 6.04
CA THR A 358 10.41 19.50 4.62
C THR A 358 9.39 18.55 4.00
N ASP A 359 8.56 17.88 4.81
CA ASP A 359 7.47 17.04 4.32
C ASP A 359 6.34 17.92 3.77
N ILE A 360 6.11 17.83 2.46
CA ILE A 360 5.12 18.66 1.75
C ILE A 360 3.69 18.49 2.29
N ALA A 361 3.32 17.31 2.77
CA ALA A 361 1.98 17.06 3.29
C ALA A 361 1.80 17.71 4.68
N ILE A 362 2.83 17.67 5.52
CA ILE A 362 2.84 18.38 6.81
C ILE A 362 2.79 19.88 6.58
N SER A 363 3.62 20.41 5.69
CA SER A 363 3.69 21.85 5.39
C SER A 363 2.39 22.38 4.77
N ASN A 364 1.75 21.62 3.88
CA ASN A 364 0.39 21.91 3.40
C ASN A 364 -0.64 21.97 4.54
N THR A 365 -0.52 21.08 5.52
CA THR A 365 -1.45 21.07 6.66
C THR A 365 -1.18 22.24 7.61
N LEU A 366 0.08 22.64 7.81
CA LEU A 366 0.46 23.84 8.55
C LEU A 366 -0.05 25.13 7.86
N LEU A 367 0.08 25.23 6.53
CA LEU A 367 -0.51 26.32 5.74
C LEU A 367 -2.02 26.41 5.98
N ASN A 368 -2.72 25.28 6.00
CA ASN A 368 -4.16 25.23 6.29
C ASN A 368 -4.48 25.69 7.73
N VAL A 369 -3.67 25.32 8.73
CA VAL A 369 -3.85 25.78 10.12
C VAL A 369 -3.75 27.29 10.20
N TYR A 370 -2.65 27.87 9.71
CA TYR A 370 -2.43 29.31 9.75
C TYR A 370 -3.42 30.09 8.90
N GLY A 371 -3.78 29.54 7.73
CA GLY A 371 -4.84 30.05 6.88
C GLY A 371 -6.17 30.15 7.62
N LYS A 372 -6.69 29.04 8.18
CA LYS A 372 -7.97 29.03 8.90
C LYS A 372 -7.97 29.83 10.21
N CYS A 373 -6.80 30.02 10.83
CA CYS A 373 -6.62 30.82 12.05
C CYS A 373 -6.34 32.30 11.80
N ASN A 374 -6.50 32.79 10.56
CA ASN A 374 -6.28 34.18 10.17
C ASN A 374 -4.85 34.69 10.45
N ARG A 375 -3.85 33.82 10.32
CA ARG A 375 -2.41 34.14 10.41
C ARG A 375 -1.75 34.01 9.04
N LEU A 376 -2.30 34.77 8.08
CA LEU A 376 -1.85 34.77 6.68
C LEU A 376 -0.40 35.25 6.53
N ASP A 377 0.08 36.07 7.47
CA ASP A 377 1.48 36.47 7.59
C ASP A 377 2.41 35.26 7.75
N VAL A 378 2.07 34.36 8.69
CA VAL A 378 2.85 33.15 8.96
C VAL A 378 2.66 32.13 7.83
N ALA A 379 1.45 31.99 7.30
CA ALA A 379 1.20 31.11 6.15
C ALA A 379 2.05 31.53 4.93
N LYS A 380 2.20 32.84 4.69
CA LYS A 380 3.04 33.36 3.60
C LYS A 380 4.52 33.08 3.83
N MET A 381 5.01 33.24 5.05
CA MET A 381 6.38 32.88 5.40
C MET A 381 6.65 31.40 5.18
N LEU A 382 5.75 30.54 5.67
CA LEU A 382 5.87 29.09 5.52
C LEU A 382 5.90 28.67 4.05
N LEU A 383 5.02 29.23 3.21
CA LEU A 383 5.02 28.93 1.78
C LEU A 383 6.38 29.29 1.15
N ASN A 384 6.96 30.45 1.48
CA ASN A 384 8.25 30.85 0.93
C ASN A 384 9.43 29.99 1.41
N GLU A 385 9.32 29.38 2.59
CA GLU A 385 10.36 28.52 3.17
C GLU A 385 10.27 27.06 2.66
N MET A 386 9.15 26.65 2.08
CA MET A 386 9.00 25.32 1.50
C MET A 386 9.94 25.11 0.30
N PRO A 387 10.68 23.98 0.23
CA PRO A 387 11.62 23.72 -0.86
C PRO A 387 10.92 23.38 -2.18
N GLU A 388 9.72 22.79 -2.10
CA GLU A 388 8.88 22.43 -3.24
C GLU A 388 7.42 22.78 -2.92
N HIS A 389 6.68 23.21 -3.94
CA HIS A 389 5.24 23.47 -3.86
C HIS A 389 4.49 22.56 -4.81
N ASP A 390 3.44 21.94 -4.30
CA ASP A 390 2.47 21.22 -5.13
C ASP A 390 1.21 22.05 -5.33
N ILE A 391 0.30 21.54 -6.17
CA ILE A 391 -0.97 22.21 -6.43
C ILE A 391 -1.82 22.38 -5.16
N ILE A 392 -1.61 21.50 -4.16
CA ILE A 392 -2.31 21.56 -2.88
C ILE A 392 -1.78 22.72 -2.04
N SER A 393 -0.47 22.99 -2.05
CA SER A 393 0.18 24.13 -1.38
C SER A 393 -0.47 25.44 -1.82
N TRP A 394 -0.53 25.67 -3.13
CA TRP A 394 -1.11 26.87 -3.73
C TRP A 394 -2.60 26.99 -3.45
N ASN A 395 -3.36 25.91 -3.67
CA ASN A 395 -4.81 25.93 -3.44
C ASN A 395 -5.16 26.21 -1.98
N THR A 396 -4.40 25.64 -1.03
CA THR A 396 -4.59 25.88 0.40
C THR A 396 -4.33 27.35 0.75
N PHE A 397 -3.29 27.93 0.17
CA PHE A 397 -2.94 29.33 0.41
C PHE A 397 -3.96 30.30 -0.20
N ILE A 398 -4.38 30.07 -1.45
CA ILE A 398 -5.45 30.82 -2.12
C ILE A 398 -6.75 30.74 -1.30
N SER A 399 -7.15 29.54 -0.89
CA SER A 399 -8.34 29.31 -0.07
C SER A 399 -8.28 30.05 1.28
N GLY A 400 -7.09 30.15 1.88
CA GLY A 400 -6.86 30.95 3.08
C GLY A 400 -7.27 32.41 2.91
N TYR A 401 -6.87 33.06 1.81
CA TYR A 401 -7.26 34.44 1.50
C TYR A 401 -8.75 34.58 1.18
N THR A 402 -9.32 33.67 0.38
CA THR A 402 -10.73 33.76 -0.01
C THR A 402 -11.68 33.55 1.16
N HIS A 403 -11.33 32.68 2.12
CA HIS A 403 -12.10 32.53 3.37
C HIS A 403 -12.13 33.79 4.24
N HIS A 404 -11.20 34.73 4.04
CA HIS A 404 -11.13 36.00 4.78
C HIS A 404 -11.59 37.19 3.92
N SER A 405 -12.27 36.94 2.80
CA SER A 405 -12.77 37.97 1.88
C SER A 405 -11.66 38.87 1.31
N LEU A 406 -10.47 38.31 1.11
CA LEU A 406 -9.31 38.97 0.49
C LEU A 406 -9.13 38.44 -0.94
N GLY A 407 -10.13 38.67 -1.80
CA GLY A 407 -10.19 38.10 -3.14
C GLY A 407 -9.09 38.62 -4.08
N ILE A 408 -8.71 39.89 -3.94
CA ILE A 408 -7.61 40.50 -4.71
C ILE A 408 -6.28 39.82 -4.38
N GLU A 409 -5.95 39.62 -3.10
CA GLU A 409 -4.73 38.93 -2.67
C GLU A 409 -4.74 37.46 -3.12
N ALA A 410 -5.88 36.79 -3.04
CA ALA A 410 -6.04 35.43 -3.56
C ALA A 410 -5.73 35.35 -5.07
N PHE A 411 -6.16 36.36 -5.84
CA PHE A 411 -5.87 36.44 -7.27
C PHE A 411 -4.39 36.70 -7.56
N HIS A 412 -3.71 37.54 -6.77
CA HIS A 412 -2.26 37.72 -6.90
C HIS A 412 -1.49 36.42 -6.64
N VAL A 413 -1.90 35.64 -5.63
CA VAL A 413 -1.32 34.31 -5.36
C VAL A 413 -1.56 33.35 -6.52
N PHE A 414 -2.74 33.37 -7.13
CA PHE A 414 -3.03 32.59 -8.33
C PHE A 414 -2.15 32.97 -9.52
N GLN A 415 -1.88 34.25 -9.73
CA GLN A 415 -0.94 34.69 -10.76
C GLN A 415 0.48 34.19 -10.48
N GLN A 416 0.92 34.22 -9.21
CA GLN A 416 2.21 33.68 -8.81
C GLN A 416 2.31 32.17 -9.12
N MET A 417 1.28 31.39 -8.78
CA MET A 417 1.20 29.95 -9.10
C MET A 417 1.43 29.68 -10.59
N ILE A 418 0.82 30.47 -11.48
CA ILE A 418 0.98 30.33 -12.94
C ILE A 418 2.40 30.71 -13.37
N GLN A 419 2.98 31.77 -12.80
CA GLN A 419 4.35 32.20 -13.12
C GLN A 419 5.40 31.14 -12.76
N GLU A 420 5.15 30.38 -11.69
CA GLU A 420 5.99 29.25 -11.28
C GLU A 420 5.74 27.97 -12.10
N GLY A 421 4.90 28.04 -13.14
CA GLY A 421 4.68 26.95 -14.11
C GLY A 421 3.66 25.90 -13.65
N MET A 422 2.92 26.15 -12.58
CA MET A 422 1.92 25.22 -12.07
C MET A 422 0.60 25.36 -12.84
N SER A 423 0.06 24.22 -13.29
CA SER A 423 -1.22 24.19 -14.02
C SER A 423 -2.40 24.20 -13.04
N PRO A 424 -3.28 25.21 -13.07
CA PRO A 424 -4.47 25.25 -12.21
C PRO A 424 -5.41 24.06 -12.43
N ASN A 425 -6.04 23.59 -11.35
CA ASN A 425 -7.05 22.53 -11.43
C ASN A 425 -8.45 23.05 -11.07
N LEU A 426 -9.44 22.17 -11.10
CA LEU A 426 -10.82 22.51 -10.75
C LEU A 426 -10.93 23.20 -9.38
N VAL A 427 -10.17 22.74 -8.38
CA VAL A 427 -10.17 23.32 -7.03
C VAL A 427 -9.64 24.76 -7.04
N THR A 428 -8.56 25.02 -7.79
CA THR A 428 -7.98 26.37 -7.94
C THR A 428 -9.04 27.36 -8.45
N TYR A 429 -9.75 27.00 -9.52
CA TYR A 429 -10.78 27.85 -10.09
C TYR A 429 -11.97 28.04 -9.14
N THR A 430 -12.39 26.99 -8.42
CA THR A 430 -13.44 27.11 -7.40
C THR A 430 -13.05 28.12 -6.32
N CYS A 431 -11.83 28.01 -5.77
CA CYS A 431 -11.36 28.94 -4.74
C CYS A 431 -11.37 30.39 -5.23
N ILE A 432 -10.89 30.66 -6.45
CA ILE A 432 -10.84 32.02 -7.01
C ILE A 432 -12.25 32.59 -7.28
N LEU A 433 -13.16 31.77 -7.80
CA LEU A 433 -14.56 32.19 -8.00
C LEU A 433 -15.22 32.54 -6.67
N ASP A 434 -15.01 31.73 -5.62
CA ASP A 434 -15.52 32.02 -4.27
C ASP A 434 -14.97 33.35 -3.73
N GLY A 435 -13.70 33.65 -3.98
CA GLY A 435 -13.08 34.94 -3.64
C GLY A 435 -13.80 36.12 -4.29
N PHE A 436 -14.07 36.06 -5.59
CA PHE A 436 -14.76 37.13 -6.33
C PHE A 436 -16.23 37.30 -5.93
N VAL A 437 -16.89 36.23 -5.52
CA VAL A 437 -18.26 36.28 -4.98
C VAL A 437 -18.27 36.94 -3.60
N SER A 438 -17.24 36.70 -2.78
CA SER A 438 -17.17 37.23 -1.40
C SER A 438 -16.94 38.75 -1.30
N GLU A 439 -16.36 39.38 -2.33
CA GLU A 439 -16.09 40.83 -2.39
C GLU A 439 -17.09 41.62 -3.26
N ASP A 440 -18.17 41.00 -3.78
CA ASP A 440 -19.08 41.62 -4.77
C ASP A 440 -18.36 42.19 -6.02
N LEU A 441 -17.15 41.69 -6.35
CA LEU A 441 -16.35 42.15 -7.49
C LEU A 441 -16.99 41.82 -8.84
N LEU A 442 -17.86 40.80 -8.87
CA LEU A 442 -18.67 40.45 -10.04
C LEU A 442 -19.60 41.59 -10.48
N ALA A 443 -20.07 42.43 -9.54
CA ALA A 443 -20.92 43.59 -9.84
C ALA A 443 -20.12 44.80 -10.34
N ALA A 444 -18.81 44.87 -10.05
CA ALA A 444 -17.95 46.01 -10.37
C ALA A 444 -17.37 45.99 -11.80
N GLY A 445 -17.72 45.00 -12.64
CA GLY A 445 -17.23 44.92 -14.03
C GLY A 445 -15.72 44.68 -14.16
N SER A 446 -15.03 44.35 -13.06
CA SER A 446 -13.57 44.18 -13.01
C SER A 446 -13.11 42.80 -13.47
N VAL A 447 -13.98 41.80 -13.50
CA VAL A 447 -13.62 40.43 -13.93
C VAL A 447 -13.14 40.41 -15.40
N THR A 448 -13.63 41.32 -16.25
CA THR A 448 -13.16 41.46 -17.65
C THR A 448 -11.79 42.13 -17.80
N SER A 449 -11.23 42.76 -16.76
CA SER A 449 -9.84 43.27 -16.80
C SER A 449 -8.81 42.30 -16.25
N PHE A 450 -9.25 41.18 -15.65
CA PHE A 450 -8.39 40.21 -14.95
C PHE A 450 -8.27 38.86 -15.66
N LEU A 451 -9.13 38.57 -16.64
CA LEU A 451 -8.97 37.48 -17.61
C LEU A 451 -8.30 38.00 -18.88
#